data_AF-A0AB36H324-F1
#
_entry.id   AF-A0AB36H324-F1
#
_cell.length_a   1.000
_cell.length_b   1.000
_cell.length_c   1.000
_cell.angle_alpha   90.00
_cell.angle_beta   90.00
_cell.angle_gamma   90.00
#
_symmetry.space_group_name_H-M   'P 1'
#
loop_
_entity.id
_entity.type
_entity.pdbx_description
1 polymer ?
#
loop_
_entity_poly.entity_id
_entity_poly.type
_entity_poly.pdbx_seq_one_letter_code
_entity_poly.pdbx_strand_id
1 'polypeptide(L)'
;MSEQRINGQIRSPKVLLVGPNGEQVGEVRIEDALRLANEADLDLVEVAPGANPPVARLMDYGKFKYEAKLKAREARKNQVNAQQKEIRMGLKIDTHDYETKKRNVEKFLNGGDKVKVMIRFRGREQSRPEMGMKLMQRMAEDVAEAGFVESHPRVDGRTMVMVLGPHKKKSQARAEARKRKSDAEKAAAKEASAE
;
A
#
# COMPACT_ATOMS: atom_id res chain seq x y z
N MET A 1 -1.27 16.54 3.36
CA MET A 1 -0.57 17.07 4.55
C MET A 1 -0.52 18.56 4.36
N SER A 2 -1.25 19.27 5.20
CA SER A 2 -1.31 20.73 5.24
C SER A 2 0.12 21.26 5.43
N GLU A 3 0.53 22.22 4.60
CA GLU A 3 1.80 22.91 4.79
C GLU A 3 1.75 23.67 6.13
N GLN A 4 2.74 23.43 6.99
CA GLN A 4 2.80 24.07 8.30
C GLN A 4 3.21 25.52 8.11
N ARG A 5 2.54 26.44 8.82
CA ARG A 5 2.91 27.85 8.82
C ARG A 5 4.15 28.04 9.68
N ILE A 6 5.09 28.85 9.20
CA ILE A 6 6.35 29.12 9.88
C ILE A 6 6.55 30.61 10.12
N ASN A 7 7.21 30.96 11.22
CA ASN A 7 7.66 32.30 11.55
C ASN A 7 6.53 33.33 11.35
N GLY A 8 6.75 34.35 10.51
CA GLY A 8 5.78 35.41 10.21
C GLY A 8 4.51 34.97 9.45
N GLN A 9 4.39 33.70 9.05
CA GLN A 9 3.16 33.18 8.46
C GLN A 9 2.09 32.87 9.51
N ILE A 10 2.49 32.77 10.79
CA ILE A 10 1.56 32.57 11.91
C ILE A 10 0.87 33.91 12.18
N ARG A 11 -0.46 33.95 12.05
CA ARG A 11 -1.27 35.18 12.19
C ARG A 11 -1.86 35.38 13.58
N SER A 12 -1.65 34.43 14.48
CA SER A 12 -2.24 34.44 15.81
C SER A 12 -1.39 35.31 16.75
N PRO A 13 -2.01 36.19 17.57
CA PRO A 13 -1.27 37.10 18.44
C PRO A 13 -0.58 36.39 19.61
N LYS A 14 -1.11 35.23 20.01
CA LYS A 14 -0.58 34.39 21.09
C LYS A 14 -0.44 32.96 20.61
N VAL A 15 0.59 32.28 21.10
CA VAL A 15 0.91 30.89 20.77
C VAL A 15 1.28 30.15 22.05
N LEU A 16 0.97 28.85 22.10
CA LEU A 16 1.52 27.97 23.11
C LEU A 16 2.90 27.49 22.62
N LEU A 17 3.97 27.96 23.26
CA LEU A 17 5.34 27.71 22.84
C LEU A 17 5.89 26.42 23.43
N VAL A 18 6.49 25.61 22.57
CA VAL A 18 7.27 24.42 22.92
C VAL A 18 8.71 24.63 22.46
N GLY A 19 9.66 24.48 23.39
CA GLY A 19 11.09 24.57 23.13
C GLY A 19 11.62 23.41 22.27
N PRO A 20 12.88 23.51 21.82
CA PRO A 20 13.49 22.55 20.87
C PRO A 20 13.59 21.12 21.40
N ASN A 21 13.75 20.97 22.72
CA ASN A 21 13.84 19.67 23.39
C ASN A 21 12.48 19.13 23.87
N GLY A 22 11.38 19.78 23.49
CA GLY A 22 10.03 19.40 23.94
C GLY A 22 9.60 20.01 25.28
N GLU A 23 10.36 20.97 25.82
CA GLU A 23 9.99 21.74 27.00
C GLU A 23 8.78 22.62 26.71
N GLN A 24 7.79 22.64 27.62
CA GLN A 24 6.61 23.49 27.47
C GLN A 24 6.88 24.83 28.14
N VAL A 25 7.03 25.89 27.34
CA VAL A 25 7.23 27.26 27.84
C VAL A 25 5.90 27.89 28.26
N GLY A 26 4.79 27.46 27.63
CA GLY A 26 3.44 27.93 27.94
C GLY A 26 2.93 28.96 26.94
N GLU A 27 1.91 29.73 27.33
CA GLU A 27 1.30 30.76 26.48
C GLU A 27 2.21 32.01 26.44
N VAL A 28 2.66 32.36 25.24
CA VAL A 28 3.49 33.55 25.00
C VAL A 28 2.95 34.35 23.82
N ARG A 29 3.36 35.61 23.72
CA ARG A 29 3.09 36.41 22.53
C ARG A 29 3.92 35.89 21.37
N ILE A 30 3.38 36.02 20.16
CA ILE A 30 4.08 35.60 18.95
C ILE A 30 5.42 36.32 18.77
N GLU A 31 5.52 37.59 19.15
CA GLU A 31 6.75 38.39 19.07
C GLU A 31 7.86 37.81 19.95
N ASP A 32 7.53 37.44 21.19
CA ASP A 32 8.48 36.80 22.10
C ASP A 32 8.91 35.42 21.59
N ALA A 33 7.97 34.65 21.03
CA ALA A 33 8.27 33.36 20.42
C ALA A 33 9.19 33.48 19.19
N LEU A 34 8.99 34.51 18.36
CA LEU A 34 9.85 34.81 17.21
C LEU A 34 11.24 35.27 17.65
N ARG A 35 11.33 36.07 18.72
CA ARG A 35 12.63 36.47 19.29
C ARG A 35 13.40 35.25 19.80
N LEU A 36 12.75 34.38 20.57
CA LEU A 36 13.36 33.13 21.08
C LEU A 36 13.78 32.19 19.94
N ALA A 37 13.03 32.15 18.84
CA ALA A 37 13.42 31.41 17.65
C ALA A 37 14.71 31.95 17.03
N ASN A 38 14.80 33.27 16.86
CA ASN A 38 16.01 33.93 16.33
C ASN A 38 17.22 33.79 17.26
N GLU A 39 17.04 33.92 18.58
CA GLU A 39 18.12 33.75 19.57
C GLU A 39 18.68 32.32 19.57
N ALA A 40 17.85 31.34 19.25
CA ALA A 40 18.24 29.94 19.17
C ALA A 40 18.69 29.51 17.76
N ASP A 41 18.70 30.41 16.77
CA ASP A 41 18.91 30.10 15.35
C ASP A 41 17.98 28.98 14.82
N LEU A 42 16.72 28.97 15.28
CA LEU A 42 15.69 27.99 14.91
C LEU A 42 14.47 28.66 14.28
N ASP A 43 13.60 27.87 13.66
CA ASP A 43 12.32 28.35 13.14
C ASP A 43 11.18 28.11 14.15
N LEU A 44 10.25 29.05 14.21
CA LEU A 44 8.97 28.88 14.89
C LEU A 44 7.99 28.18 13.95
N VAL A 45 7.68 26.91 14.21
CA VAL A 45 6.80 26.10 13.35
C VAL A 45 5.47 25.83 14.05
N GLU A 46 4.36 26.17 13.39
CA GLU A 46 3.02 25.87 13.87
C GLU A 46 2.70 24.38 13.67
N VAL A 47 2.65 23.61 14.75
CA VAL A 47 2.41 22.15 14.72
C VAL A 47 0.92 21.80 14.84
N ALA A 48 0.15 22.62 15.55
CA ALA A 48 -1.28 22.40 15.75
C ALA A 48 -2.06 23.73 15.61
N PRO A 49 -2.56 24.04 14.39
CA PRO A 49 -3.36 25.26 14.15
C PRO A 49 -4.79 25.15 14.70
N GLY A 50 -5.24 23.96 15.09
CA GLY A 50 -6.60 23.73 15.59
C GLY A 50 -6.80 24.00 17.09
N ALA A 51 -5.74 24.38 17.82
CA ALA A 51 -5.83 24.73 19.23
C ALA A 51 -6.00 26.25 19.41
N ASN A 52 -6.67 26.67 20.49
CA ASN A 52 -6.79 28.07 20.89
C ASN A 52 -6.18 28.25 22.29
N PRO A 53 -4.99 28.86 22.43
CA PRO A 53 -4.09 29.37 21.38
C PRO A 53 -3.37 28.25 20.57
N PRO A 54 -2.95 28.49 19.32
CA PRO A 54 -2.28 27.49 18.49
C PRO A 54 -0.92 27.09 19.06
N VAL A 55 -0.53 25.84 18.83
CA VAL A 55 0.72 25.30 19.36
C VAL A 55 1.85 25.51 18.35
N ALA A 56 2.89 26.22 18.78
CA ALA A 56 4.09 26.49 18.01
C ALA A 56 5.29 25.83 18.68
N ARG A 57 6.17 25.20 17.89
CA ARG A 57 7.39 24.55 18.38
C ARG A 57 8.61 25.15 17.69
N LEU A 58 9.64 25.43 18.48
CA LEU A 58 10.96 25.82 17.98
C LEU A 58 11.65 24.59 17.38
N MET A 59 11.92 24.60 16.07
CA MET A 59 12.65 23.53 15.40
C MET A 59 13.23 24.00 14.07
N ASP A 60 14.24 23.31 13.56
CA ASP A 60 14.72 23.52 12.18
C ASP A 60 13.69 22.94 11.19
N TYR A 61 13.00 23.83 10.47
CA TYR A 61 11.97 23.43 9.50
C TYR A 61 12.57 22.70 8.29
N GLY A 62 13.80 23.05 7.89
CA GLY A 62 14.51 22.41 6.78
C GLY A 62 14.79 20.94 7.08
N LYS A 63 15.36 20.66 8.25
CA LYS A 63 15.61 19.30 8.73
C LYS A 63 14.33 18.51 8.91
N PHE A 64 13.31 19.10 9.55
CA PHE A 64 12.01 18.46 9.73
C PHE A 64 11.35 18.08 8.39
N LYS A 65 11.36 18.98 7.39
CA LYS A 65 10.81 18.72 6.06
C LYS A 65 11.58 17.60 5.35
N TYR A 66 12.89 17.52 5.54
CA TYR A 66 13.71 16.44 5.00
C TYR A 66 13.36 15.09 5.65
N GLU A 67 13.33 15.02 6.98
CA GLU A 67 12.98 13.80 7.72
C GLU A 67 11.55 13.34 7.44
N ALA A 68 10.59 14.26 7.40
CA ALA A 68 9.21 13.97 7.03
C ALA A 68 9.11 13.44 5.59
N LYS A 69 9.86 14.02 4.65
CA LYS A 69 9.95 13.52 3.28
C LYS A 69 10.61 12.14 3.21
N LEU A 70 11.67 11.91 3.99
CA LEU A 70 12.37 10.63 4.04
C LEU A 70 11.46 9.54 4.60
N LYS A 71 10.83 9.80 5.75
CA LYS A 71 9.84 8.91 6.37
C LYS A 71 8.64 8.66 5.47
N ALA A 72 8.14 9.68 4.77
CA ALA A 72 7.07 9.52 3.79
C ALA A 72 7.52 8.68 2.57
N ARG A 73 8.76 8.83 2.11
CA ARG A 73 9.34 7.99 1.05
C ARG A 73 9.53 6.56 1.52
N GLU A 74 10.00 6.32 2.74
CA GLU A 74 10.12 5.00 3.33
C GLU A 74 8.76 4.33 3.53
N ALA A 75 7.77 5.07 4.05
CA ALA A 75 6.40 4.60 4.19
C ALA A 75 5.80 4.23 2.83
N ARG A 76 6.00 5.06 1.79
CA ARG A 76 5.56 4.75 0.41
C ARG A 76 6.27 3.55 -0.18
N LYS A 77 7.57 3.36 0.09
CA LYS A 77 8.34 2.18 -0.36
C LYS A 77 7.88 0.90 0.35
N ASN A 78 7.51 1.01 1.63
CA ASN A 78 7.02 -0.11 2.43
C ASN A 78 5.53 -0.38 2.23
N GLN A 79 4.77 0.57 1.70
CA GLN A 79 3.39 0.36 1.29
C GLN A 79 3.37 -0.56 0.07
N VAL A 80 3.20 -1.85 0.33
CA VAL A 80 3.11 -2.84 -0.73
C VAL A 80 1.72 -2.76 -1.36
N ASN A 81 1.56 -1.90 -2.37
CA ASN A 81 0.31 -1.78 -3.11
C ASN A 81 -0.03 -3.11 -3.78
N ALA A 82 -1.15 -3.72 -3.40
CA ALA A 82 -1.72 -4.85 -4.12
C ALA A 82 -2.11 -4.38 -5.52
N GLN A 83 -1.50 -4.96 -6.55
CA GLN A 83 -1.85 -4.67 -7.93
C GLN A 83 -2.97 -5.59 -8.35
N GLN A 84 -3.83 -5.11 -9.24
CA GLN A 84 -4.83 -5.94 -9.91
C GLN A 84 -4.22 -6.48 -11.20
N LYS A 85 -4.03 -7.80 -11.28
CA LYS A 85 -3.54 -8.51 -12.46
C LYS A 85 -4.71 -9.02 -13.26
N GLU A 86 -4.71 -8.79 -14.57
CA GLU A 86 -5.76 -9.28 -15.46
C GLU A 86 -5.32 -10.58 -16.14
N ILE A 87 -6.17 -11.60 -16.10
CA ILE A 87 -5.97 -12.85 -16.82
C ILE A 87 -7.15 -13.04 -17.77
N ARG A 88 -6.82 -13.22 -19.05
CA ARG A 88 -7.80 -13.47 -20.11
C ARG A 88 -7.77 -14.95 -20.49
N MET A 89 -8.95 -15.52 -20.65
CA MET A 89 -9.19 -16.92 -21.02
C MET A 89 -10.33 -17.02 -22.03
N GLY A 90 -10.24 -18.00 -22.92
CA GLY A 90 -11.30 -18.30 -23.88
C GLY A 90 -12.33 -19.26 -23.28
N LEU A 91 -13.53 -19.31 -23.87
CA LEU A 91 -14.57 -20.27 -23.45
C LEU A 91 -14.16 -21.72 -23.75
N LYS A 92 -13.43 -21.94 -24.84
CA LYS A 92 -12.87 -23.24 -25.27
C LYS A 92 -11.37 -23.29 -24.97
N ILE A 93 -11.01 -23.24 -23.69
CA ILE A 93 -9.63 -23.39 -23.24
C ILE A 93 -9.22 -24.87 -23.29
N ASP A 94 -8.00 -25.14 -23.72
CA ASP A 94 -7.40 -26.47 -23.61
C ASP A 94 -7.00 -26.78 -22.16
N THR A 95 -6.95 -28.06 -21.78
CA THR A 95 -6.58 -28.49 -20.42
C THR A 95 -5.20 -27.96 -20.02
N HIS A 96 -4.22 -28.00 -20.93
CA HIS A 96 -2.85 -27.56 -20.64
C HIS A 96 -2.75 -26.03 -20.48
N ASP A 97 -3.48 -25.27 -21.31
CA ASP A 97 -3.56 -23.81 -21.17
C ASP A 97 -4.28 -23.42 -19.87
N TYR A 98 -5.34 -24.15 -19.49
CA TYR A 98 -6.05 -23.95 -18.23
C TYR A 98 -5.13 -24.13 -17.02
N GLU A 99 -4.35 -25.20 -16.96
CA GLU A 99 -3.38 -25.43 -15.87
C GLU A 99 -2.33 -24.31 -15.79
N THR A 100 -1.84 -23.84 -16.93
CA THR A 100 -0.89 -22.73 -16.99
C THR A 100 -1.51 -21.44 -16.43
N LYS A 101 -2.78 -21.16 -16.77
CA LYS A 101 -3.52 -20.00 -16.26
C LYS A 101 -3.81 -20.14 -14.76
N LYS A 102 -4.23 -21.32 -14.29
CA LYS A 102 -4.41 -21.64 -12.87
C LYS A 102 -3.14 -21.36 -12.06
N ARG A 103 -1.99 -21.87 -12.51
CA ARG A 103 -0.70 -21.64 -11.85
C ARG A 103 -0.32 -20.16 -11.78
N ASN A 104 -0.65 -19.39 -12.82
CA ASN A 104 -0.45 -17.94 -12.82
C ASN A 104 -1.38 -17.22 -11.84
N VAL A 105 -2.66 -17.60 -11.78
CA VAL A 105 -3.62 -17.09 -10.79
C VAL A 105 -3.10 -17.34 -9.38
N GLU A 106 -2.73 -18.59 -9.06
CA GLU A 106 -2.16 -18.97 -7.76
C GLU A 106 -0.89 -18.19 -7.43
N LYS A 107 0.01 -18.01 -8.41
CA LYS A 107 1.24 -17.23 -8.21
C LYS A 107 0.95 -15.77 -7.86
N PHE A 108 -0.05 -15.15 -8.50
CA PHE A 108 -0.43 -13.77 -8.20
C PHE A 108 -1.14 -13.64 -6.85
N LEU A 109 -2.05 -14.57 -6.53
CA LEU A 109 -2.74 -14.60 -5.24
C LEU A 109 -1.76 -14.86 -4.08
N ASN A 110 -0.85 -15.82 -4.23
CA ASN A 110 0.23 -16.05 -3.26
C ASN A 110 1.20 -14.86 -3.17
N GLY A 111 1.32 -14.08 -4.25
CA GLY A 111 2.06 -12.81 -4.26
C GLY A 111 1.32 -11.64 -3.60
N GLY A 112 0.07 -11.84 -3.15
CA GLY A 112 -0.76 -10.82 -2.53
C GLY A 112 -1.37 -9.81 -3.51
N ASP A 113 -1.41 -10.14 -4.80
CA ASP A 113 -2.08 -9.36 -5.83
C ASP A 113 -3.52 -9.84 -6.04
N LYS A 114 -4.40 -8.93 -6.45
CA LYS A 114 -5.78 -9.28 -6.85
C LYS A 114 -5.77 -9.76 -8.28
N VAL A 115 -6.59 -10.74 -8.62
CA VAL A 115 -6.66 -11.29 -9.97
C VAL A 115 -8.04 -11.06 -10.56
N LYS A 116 -8.11 -10.31 -11.67
CA LYS A 116 -9.30 -10.13 -12.47
C LYS A 116 -9.27 -11.13 -13.62
N VAL A 117 -10.12 -12.13 -13.55
CA VAL A 117 -10.28 -13.13 -14.59
C VAL A 117 -11.34 -12.64 -15.56
N MET A 118 -11.04 -12.66 -16.85
CA MET A 118 -11.96 -12.28 -17.91
C MET A 118 -12.09 -13.37 -18.96
N ILE A 119 -13.32 -13.80 -19.22
CA ILE A 119 -13.67 -14.63 -20.36
C ILE A 119 -14.29 -13.74 -21.43
N ARG A 120 -13.78 -13.80 -22.66
CA ARG A 120 -14.38 -13.09 -23.80
C ARG A 120 -15.29 -14.02 -24.57
N PHE A 121 -16.55 -13.64 -24.74
CA PHE A 121 -17.48 -14.36 -25.60
C PHE A 121 -17.29 -13.93 -27.06
N ARG A 122 -17.25 -14.88 -28.00
CA ARG A 122 -17.16 -14.58 -29.44
C ARG A 122 -18.44 -15.01 -30.17
N GLY A 123 -19.12 -14.06 -30.80
CA GLY A 123 -20.27 -14.31 -31.68
C GLY A 123 -21.42 -15.04 -30.97
N ARG A 124 -21.76 -16.25 -31.45
CA ARG A 124 -22.86 -17.09 -30.96
C ARG A 124 -22.68 -17.61 -29.53
N GLU A 125 -21.54 -17.35 -28.90
CA GLU A 125 -21.26 -17.76 -27.52
C GLU A 125 -21.93 -16.86 -26.47
N GLN A 126 -22.42 -15.66 -26.87
CA GLN A 126 -23.15 -14.78 -25.96
C GLN A 126 -24.47 -15.39 -25.45
N SER A 127 -25.06 -16.34 -26.19
CA SER A 127 -26.28 -17.03 -25.78
C SER A 127 -26.05 -18.16 -24.77
N ARG A 128 -24.78 -18.49 -24.44
CA ARG A 128 -24.42 -19.56 -23.51
C ARG A 128 -23.51 -19.07 -22.37
N PRO A 129 -23.98 -18.13 -21.51
CA PRO A 129 -23.20 -17.67 -20.36
C PRO A 129 -22.93 -18.79 -19.33
N GLU A 130 -23.79 -19.82 -19.27
CA GLU A 130 -23.67 -20.94 -18.32
C GLU A 130 -22.33 -21.70 -18.45
N MET A 131 -21.83 -21.88 -19.68
CA MET A 131 -20.55 -22.54 -19.91
C MET A 131 -19.39 -21.73 -19.35
N GLY A 132 -19.45 -20.40 -19.50
CA GLY A 132 -18.46 -19.50 -18.92
C GLY A 132 -18.54 -19.53 -17.39
N MET A 133 -19.75 -19.50 -16.84
CA MET A 133 -19.97 -19.51 -15.40
C MET A 133 -19.42 -20.78 -14.75
N LYS A 134 -19.67 -21.96 -15.35
CA LYS A 134 -19.08 -23.24 -14.90
C LYS A 134 -17.56 -23.21 -14.91
N LEU A 135 -16.95 -22.64 -15.94
CA LEU A 135 -15.49 -22.54 -16.04
C LEU A 135 -14.90 -21.61 -14.97
N MET A 136 -15.54 -20.46 -14.70
CA MET A 136 -15.13 -19.56 -13.62
C MET A 136 -15.30 -20.19 -12.25
N GLN A 137 -16.41 -20.91 -12.04
CA GLN A 137 -16.69 -21.59 -10.78
C GLN A 137 -15.65 -22.69 -10.51
N ARG A 138 -15.35 -23.52 -11.51
CA ARG A 138 -14.28 -24.53 -11.43
C ARG A 138 -12.94 -23.88 -11.08
N MET A 139 -12.61 -22.75 -11.71
CA MET A 139 -11.36 -22.06 -11.42
C MET A 139 -11.34 -21.44 -10.02
N ALA A 140 -12.48 -20.96 -9.51
CA ALA A 140 -12.59 -20.47 -8.15
C ALA A 140 -12.39 -21.58 -7.11
N GLU A 141 -12.94 -22.76 -7.35
CA GLU A 141 -12.75 -23.95 -6.52
C GLU A 141 -11.29 -24.42 -6.53
N ASP A 142 -10.70 -24.49 -7.73
CA ASP A 142 -9.31 -24.87 -7.95
C ASP A 142 -8.28 -23.97 -7.23
N VAL A 143 -8.61 -22.69 -7.02
CA VAL A 143 -7.74 -21.69 -6.38
C VAL A 143 -8.21 -21.29 -4.98
N ALA A 144 -9.19 -21.99 -4.42
CA ALA A 144 -9.77 -21.70 -3.11
C ALA A 144 -8.74 -21.75 -1.96
N GLU A 145 -7.66 -22.53 -2.14
CA GLU A 145 -6.54 -22.59 -1.20
C GLU A 145 -5.68 -21.30 -1.20
N ALA A 146 -5.53 -20.65 -2.35
CA ALA A 146 -4.67 -19.47 -2.52
C ALA A 146 -5.44 -18.15 -2.32
N GLY A 147 -6.75 -18.13 -2.55
CA GLY A 147 -7.57 -16.93 -2.45
C GLY A 147 -9.06 -17.20 -2.30
N PHE A 148 -9.83 -16.13 -2.24
CA PHE A 148 -11.29 -16.15 -2.15
C PHE A 148 -11.91 -15.32 -3.28
N VAL A 149 -13.19 -15.58 -3.57
CA VAL A 149 -13.94 -14.81 -4.56
C VAL A 149 -14.35 -13.47 -3.95
N GLU A 150 -13.76 -12.37 -4.44
CA GLU A 150 -14.12 -11.01 -4.02
C GLU A 150 -15.33 -10.49 -4.80
N SER A 151 -15.37 -10.74 -6.11
CA SER A 151 -16.55 -10.48 -6.94
C SER A 151 -16.92 -11.73 -7.73
N HIS A 152 -18.14 -12.19 -7.50
CA HIS A 152 -18.74 -13.30 -8.24
C HIS A 152 -18.72 -13.05 -9.75
N PRO A 153 -18.68 -14.12 -10.57
CA PRO A 153 -18.74 -14.03 -12.03
C PRO A 153 -19.96 -13.24 -12.48
N ARG A 154 -19.74 -12.13 -13.18
CA ARG A 154 -20.80 -11.30 -13.77
C ARG A 154 -20.52 -11.04 -15.23
N VAL A 155 -21.57 -11.00 -16.03
CA VAL A 155 -21.49 -10.66 -17.45
C VAL A 155 -21.41 -9.14 -17.57
N ASP A 156 -20.31 -8.66 -18.13
CA ASP A 156 -20.03 -7.27 -18.47
C ASP A 156 -19.96 -7.15 -20.00
N GLY A 157 -21.12 -6.95 -20.62
CA GLY A 157 -21.28 -6.83 -22.07
C GLY A 157 -20.87 -8.10 -22.85
N ARG A 158 -19.72 -8.04 -23.54
CA ARG A 158 -19.17 -9.18 -24.32
C ARG A 158 -18.16 -10.01 -23.54
N THR A 159 -17.97 -9.70 -22.27
CA THR A 159 -17.02 -10.37 -21.39
C THR A 159 -17.71 -10.82 -20.12
N MET A 160 -17.22 -11.90 -19.51
CA MET A 160 -17.57 -12.25 -18.15
C MET A 160 -16.37 -12.04 -17.26
N VAL A 161 -16.58 -11.37 -16.14
CA VAL A 161 -15.51 -10.95 -15.24
C VAL A 161 -15.74 -11.55 -13.87
N MET A 162 -14.66 -12.09 -13.28
CA MET A 162 -14.59 -12.52 -11.89
C MET A 162 -13.36 -11.87 -11.24
N VAL A 163 -13.46 -11.48 -9.97
CA VAL A 163 -12.32 -10.94 -9.22
C VAL A 163 -12.03 -11.85 -8.03
N LEU A 164 -10.78 -12.30 -7.95
CA LEU A 164 -10.24 -13.12 -6.88
C LEU A 164 -9.32 -12.27 -6.00
N GLY A 165 -9.54 -12.35 -4.69
CA GLY A 165 -8.72 -11.73 -3.67
C GLY A 165 -7.78 -12.75 -3.01
N PRO A 166 -6.57 -12.37 -2.61
CA PRO A 166 -5.65 -13.28 -1.91
C PRO A 166 -6.05 -13.46 -0.45
N HIS A 167 -5.91 -14.67 0.10
CA HIS A 167 -6.11 -14.91 1.54
C HIS A 167 -5.03 -14.23 2.39
N LYS A 168 -3.79 -14.20 1.88
CA LYS A 168 -2.66 -13.56 2.56
C LYS A 168 -2.50 -12.12 2.12
N LYS A 169 -2.31 -11.22 3.09
CA LYS A 169 -1.96 -9.82 2.78
C LYS A 169 -0.60 -9.77 2.09
N LYS A 170 -0.45 -8.86 1.12
CA LYS A 170 0.79 -8.68 0.35
C LYS A 170 2.04 -8.45 1.20
N SER A 171 1.89 -7.82 2.36
CA SER A 171 2.96 -7.67 3.35
C SER A 171 3.44 -9.00 3.93
N GLN A 172 2.52 -9.92 4.23
CA GLN A 172 2.81 -11.25 4.76
C GLN A 172 3.39 -12.17 3.66
N ALA A 173 2.81 -12.13 2.46
CA ALA A 173 3.34 -12.85 1.29
C ALA A 173 4.80 -12.47 0.97
N ARG A 174 5.13 -11.17 1.00
CA ARG A 174 6.49 -10.68 0.73
C ARG A 174 7.47 -11.02 1.86
N ALA A 175 7.02 -11.03 3.11
CA ALA A 175 7.80 -11.45 4.26
C ALA A 175 8.12 -12.96 4.20
N GLU A 176 7.12 -13.81 3.91
CA GLU A 176 7.30 -15.24 3.72
C GLU A 176 8.20 -15.56 2.53
N ALA A 177 8.06 -14.86 1.40
CA ALA A 177 8.92 -15.04 0.23
C ALA A 177 10.38 -14.65 0.51
N ARG A 178 10.62 -13.57 1.27
CA ARG A 178 11.98 -13.20 1.74
C ARG A 178 12.55 -14.25 2.68
N LYS A 179 11.73 -14.76 3.61
CA LYS A 179 12.14 -15.79 4.57
C LYS A 179 12.53 -17.09 3.86
N ARG A 180 11.69 -17.56 2.92
CA ARG A 180 11.99 -18.74 2.09
C ARG A 180 13.27 -18.58 1.26
N LYS A 181 13.54 -17.39 0.71
CA LYS A 181 14.80 -17.12 0.00
C LYS A 181 16.01 -17.15 0.95
N SER A 182 15.91 -16.51 2.11
CA SER A 182 17.01 -16.52 3.09
C SER A 182 17.25 -17.91 3.67
N ASP A 183 16.21 -18.71 3.84
CA ASP A 183 16.32 -20.08 4.35
C ASP A 183 16.93 -21.00 3.28
N ALA A 184 16.58 -20.82 2.00
CA ALA A 184 17.18 -21.54 0.88
C ALA A 184 18.66 -21.16 0.65
N GLU A 185 19.01 -19.88 0.74
CA GLU A 185 20.42 -19.44 0.68
C GLU A 185 21.25 -19.98 1.85
N LYS A 186 20.67 -20.03 3.06
CA LYS A 186 21.33 -20.63 4.24
C LYS A 186 21.49 -22.14 4.12
N ALA A 187 20.54 -22.84 3.51
CA ALA A 187 20.63 -24.28 3.26
C ALA A 187 21.72 -24.59 2.22
N ALA A 188 21.73 -23.86 1.09
CA ALA A 188 22.76 -24.01 0.06
C ALA A 188 24.17 -23.67 0.58
N ALA A 189 24.30 -22.64 1.44
CA ALA A 189 25.58 -22.31 2.06
C ALA A 189 26.05 -23.37 3.06
N LYS A 190 25.13 -24.07 3.74
CA LYS A 190 25.45 -25.19 4.64
C LYS A 190 25.87 -26.45 3.88
N GLU A 191 25.25 -26.74 2.74
CA GLU A 191 25.63 -27.86 1.89
C GLU A 191 27.00 -27.62 1.22
N ALA A 192 27.28 -26.41 0.74
CA ALA A 192 28.56 -26.05 0.13
C ALA A 192 29.74 -25.92 1.11
N SER A 193 29.49 -25.95 2.43
CA SER A 193 30.53 -25.95 3.47
C SER A 193 30.70 -27.32 4.15
N ALA A 194 29.93 -28.31 3.70
CA ALA A 194 30.02 -29.71 4.14
C ALA A 194 30.66 -30.63 3.08
N GLU A 195 31.06 -30.10 1.93
CA GLU A 195 31.87 -30.71 0.87
C GLU A 195 33.27 -30.07 0.86
#